data_AF-A0ABD4ZHM1-F1
#
_entry.id   AF-A0ABD4ZHM1-F1
#
_cell.length_a   1.000
_cell.length_b   1.000
_cell.length_c   1.000
_cell.angle_alpha   90.00
_cell.angle_beta   90.00
_cell.angle_gamma   90.00
#
_symmetry.space_group_name_H-M   'P 1'
#
loop_
_entity.id
_entity.type
_entity.pdbx_description
1 polymer ?
#
loop_
_entity_poly.entity_id
_entity_poly.type
_entity_poly.pdbx_seq_one_letter_code
_entity_poly.pdbx_strand_id
1 'polypeptide(L)'
;SKSGSLFVKSALKLDPAVRAFEVKEACFGLTAGLMIAQDFVRLHPDQTAIVIGSDIARYGINTAGEVTQGAGSVSLLVSSNPRILELN
;
A
#
# COMPACT_ATOMS: atom_id res chain seq x y z
N SER A 1 -10.07 -11.14 -12.90
CA SER A 1 -8.91 -10.37 -12.43
C SER A 1 -8.85 -10.47 -10.90
N LYS A 2 -7.66 -10.64 -10.30
CA LYS A 2 -7.49 -10.79 -8.83
C LYS A 2 -6.44 -9.79 -8.35
N SER A 3 -6.75 -9.03 -7.31
CA SER A 3 -5.83 -8.06 -6.70
C SER A 3 -4.66 -8.76 -6.00
N GLY A 4 -3.46 -8.16 -6.07
CA GLY A 4 -2.28 -8.61 -5.33
C GLY A 4 -2.50 -8.61 -3.81
N SER A 5 -3.33 -7.69 -3.29
CA SER A 5 -3.61 -7.55 -1.85
C SER A 5 -4.30 -8.77 -1.25
N LEU A 6 -5.03 -9.56 -2.07
CA LEU A 6 -5.65 -10.81 -1.62
C LEU A 6 -4.60 -11.88 -1.25
N PHE A 7 -3.45 -11.90 -1.94
CA PHE A 7 -2.35 -12.81 -1.61
C PHE A 7 -1.65 -12.37 -0.33
N VAL A 8 -1.45 -11.06 -0.16
CA VAL A 8 -0.88 -10.50 1.08
C VAL A 8 -1.79 -10.82 2.27
N LYS A 9 -3.10 -10.62 2.13
CA LYS A 9 -4.09 -10.97 3.16
C LYS A 9 -3.96 -12.43 3.61
N SER A 10 -3.86 -13.36 2.64
CA SER A 10 -3.67 -14.78 2.92
C SER A 10 -2.32 -15.07 3.58
N ALA A 11 -1.22 -14.47 3.09
CA ALA A 11 0.12 -14.69 3.61
C ALA A 11 0.29 -14.21 5.06
N LEU A 12 -0.31 -13.05 5.38
CA LEU A 12 -0.32 -12.49 6.73
C LEU A 12 -1.39 -13.11 7.65
N LYS A 13 -2.20 -14.05 7.15
CA LYS A 13 -3.30 -14.70 7.89
C LYS A 13 -4.25 -13.70 8.53
N LEU A 14 -4.57 -12.62 7.81
CA LEU A 14 -5.49 -11.60 8.30
C LEU A 14 -6.92 -12.14 8.37
N ASP A 15 -7.73 -11.50 9.22
CA ASP A 15 -9.14 -11.85 9.39
C ASP A 15 -9.88 -11.87 8.03
N PRO A 16 -10.73 -12.88 7.77
CA PRO A 16 -11.51 -12.98 6.54
C PRO A 16 -12.40 -11.76 6.24
N ALA A 17 -12.82 -11.00 7.25
CA ALA A 17 -13.62 -9.79 7.09
C ALA A 17 -12.80 -8.57 6.59
N VAL A 18 -11.47 -8.62 6.61
CA VAL A 18 -10.62 -7.54 6.09
C VAL A 18 -10.86 -7.35 4.60
N ARG A 19 -11.33 -6.16 4.21
CA ARG A 19 -11.48 -5.77 2.81
C ARG A 19 -10.10 -5.53 2.19
N ALA A 20 -9.90 -5.99 0.96
CA ALA A 20 -8.62 -5.89 0.26
C ALA A 20 -8.88 -5.53 -1.21
N PHE A 21 -8.16 -4.54 -1.72
CA PHE A 21 -8.21 -4.10 -3.11
C PHE A 21 -6.83 -3.57 -3.54
N GLU A 22 -6.69 -3.22 -4.81
CA GLU A 22 -5.47 -2.63 -5.38
C GLU A 22 -5.81 -1.29 -6.00
N VAL A 23 -4.92 -0.32 -5.81
CA VAL A 23 -5.02 1.01 -6.38
C VAL A 23 -3.88 1.15 -7.38
N LYS A 24 -4.20 1.63 -8.59
CA LYS A 24 -3.21 1.82 -9.65
C LYS A 24 -3.26 3.26 -10.15
N GLU A 25 -2.16 3.98 -9.94
CA GLU A 25 -1.84 5.21 -10.66
C GLU A 25 -0.33 5.45 -10.56
N ALA A 26 0.43 4.86 -11.48
CA ALA A 26 1.90 4.89 -11.48
C ALA A 26 2.50 4.72 -10.07
N CYS A 27 3.53 5.50 -9.73
CA CYS A 27 4.13 5.51 -8.40
C CYS A 27 3.26 6.23 -7.33
N PHE A 28 2.13 6.83 -7.70
CA PHE A 28 1.24 7.57 -6.81
C PHE A 28 0.23 6.68 -6.06
N GLY A 29 0.09 5.42 -6.47
CA GLY A 29 -0.89 4.48 -5.88
C GLY A 29 -0.80 4.33 -4.36
N LEU A 30 0.41 4.39 -3.78
CA LEU A 30 0.62 4.34 -2.32
C LEU A 30 -0.01 5.56 -1.63
N THR A 31 0.19 6.76 -2.18
CA THR A 31 -0.38 8.00 -1.62
C THR A 31 -1.90 7.99 -1.70
N ALA A 32 -2.47 7.58 -2.84
CA ALA A 32 -3.91 7.43 -2.99
C ALA A 32 -4.48 6.42 -1.97
N GLY A 33 -3.81 5.28 -1.80
CA GLY A 33 -4.17 4.28 -0.79
C GLY A 33 -4.08 4.81 0.65
N LEU A 34 -3.07 5.63 0.95
CA LEU A 34 -2.88 6.26 2.25
C LEU A 34 -4.02 7.24 2.59
N MET A 35 -4.42 8.08 1.64
CA MET A 35 -5.54 9.01 1.84
C MET A 35 -6.86 8.26 2.06
N ILE A 36 -7.13 7.21 1.28
CA ILE A 36 -8.31 6.36 1.47
C ILE A 36 -8.30 5.71 2.86
N ALA A 37 -7.14 5.21 3.31
CA ALA A 37 -6.99 4.60 4.62
C ALA A 37 -7.15 5.63 5.76
N GLN A 38 -6.61 6.84 5.61
CA GLN A 38 -6.79 7.95 6.55
C GLN A 38 -8.27 8.26 6.72
N ASP A 39 -9.01 8.46 5.63
CA ASP A 39 -10.44 8.74 5.68
C ASP A 39 -11.23 7.58 6.33
N PHE A 40 -10.90 6.33 6.02
CA PHE A 40 -11.53 5.17 6.64
C PHE A 40 -11.33 5.14 8.16
N VAL A 41 -10.08 5.29 8.61
CA VAL A 41 -9.72 5.27 10.04
C VAL A 41 -10.31 6.48 10.77
N ARG A 42 -10.37 7.66 10.12
CA ARG A 42 -11.02 8.85 10.69
C ARG A 42 -12.49 8.61 11.00
N LEU A 43 -13.19 7.86 10.15
CA LEU A 43 -14.61 7.51 10.35
C LEU A 43 -14.81 6.30 11.27
N HIS A 44 -13.78 5.49 11.50
CA HIS A 44 -13.82 4.26 12.31
C HIS A 44 -12.59 4.20 13.24
N PRO A 45 -12.55 5.01 14.31
CA PRO A 45 -11.34 5.23 15.09
C PRO A 45 -10.84 4.00 15.87
N ASP A 46 -11.68 2.98 16.04
CA ASP A 46 -11.36 1.67 16.61
C ASP A 46 -10.74 0.70 15.58
N GLN A 47 -10.78 1.04 14.29
CA GLN A 47 -10.25 0.22 13.20
C GLN A 47 -8.86 0.71 12.75
N THR A 48 -8.15 -0.17 12.06
CA THR A 48 -6.86 0.15 11.44
C THR A 48 -6.85 -0.28 9.97
N ALA A 49 -5.93 0.27 9.19
CA ALA A 49 -5.73 -0.10 7.80
C ALA A 49 -4.25 -0.32 7.51
N ILE A 50 -3.95 -1.27 6.64
CA ILE A 50 -2.60 -1.52 6.14
C ILE A 50 -2.56 -1.07 4.67
N VAL A 51 -1.64 -0.18 4.34
CA VAL A 51 -1.39 0.25 2.96
C VAL A 51 0.01 -0.20 2.56
N ILE A 52 0.14 -0.84 1.40
CA ILE A 52 1.41 -1.40 0.91
C ILE A 52 1.67 -0.87 -0.49
N GLY A 53 2.76 -0.15 -0.65
CA GLY A 53 3.32 0.18 -1.96
C GLY A 53 4.38 -0.86 -2.30
N SER A 54 4.27 -1.52 -3.45
CA SER A 54 5.23 -2.52 -3.89
C SER A 54 5.38 -2.43 -5.39
N ASP A 55 6.62 -2.44 -5.89
CA ASP A 55 6.87 -2.29 -7.32
C ASP A 55 8.20 -2.94 -7.74
N ILE A 56 8.31 -3.19 -9.04
CA ILE A 56 9.52 -3.62 -9.73
C ILE A 56 9.68 -2.70 -10.94
N ALA A 57 10.51 -1.66 -10.80
CA ALA A 57 10.88 -0.77 -11.89
C ALA A 57 11.96 -1.45 -12.74
N ARG A 58 11.55 -2.05 -13.86
CA ARG A 58 12.44 -2.75 -14.80
C ARG A 58 12.30 -2.17 -16.20
N TYR A 59 13.41 -1.60 -16.71
CA TYR A 59 13.46 -0.91 -18.00
C TYR A 59 14.23 -1.70 -19.07
N GLY A 60 15.11 -2.62 -18.68
CA GLY A 60 15.91 -3.45 -19.57
C GLY A 60 17.38 -3.02 -19.65
N ILE A 61 18.23 -3.96 -20.08
CA ILE A 61 19.68 -3.77 -20.20
C ILE A 61 19.99 -2.84 -21.38
N ASN A 62 20.98 -1.95 -21.22
CA ASN A 62 21.40 -0.93 -22.19
C ASN A 62 20.30 0.08 -22.55
N THR A 63 19.36 0.33 -21.63
CA THR A 63 18.36 1.39 -21.78
C THR A 63 18.73 2.60 -20.93
N ALA A 64 18.26 3.79 -21.32
CA ALA A 64 18.50 5.01 -20.51
C ALA A 64 17.96 4.89 -19.07
N GLY A 65 16.93 4.08 -18.85
CA GLY A 65 16.34 3.82 -17.52
C GLY A 65 17.02 2.70 -16.74
N GLU A 66 18.02 2.01 -17.29
CA GLU A 66 18.69 0.88 -16.62
C GLU A 66 19.26 1.29 -15.25
N VAL A 67 19.90 2.46 -15.21
CA VAL A 67 20.53 3.02 -14.00
C VAL A 67 19.53 3.43 -12.93
N THR A 68 18.25 3.53 -13.26
CA THR A 68 17.16 3.88 -12.33
C THR A 68 16.28 2.69 -11.97
N GLN A 69 16.64 1.48 -12.41
CA GLN A 69 15.90 0.27 -12.03
C GLN A 69 15.99 0.01 -10.53
N GLY A 70 14.99 -0.68 -10.01
CA GLY A 70 14.91 -1.04 -8.60
C GLY A 70 13.67 -1.86 -8.31
N ALA A 71 13.64 -2.48 -7.14
CA ALA A 71 12.49 -3.22 -6.67
C ALA A 71 12.41 -3.12 -5.15
N GLY A 72 11.20 -3.15 -4.61
CA GLY A 72 10.99 -3.10 -3.17
C GLY A 72 9.54 -2.91 -2.78
N SER A 73 9.32 -2.79 -1.48
CA SER A 73 8.02 -2.48 -0.90
C SER A 73 8.14 -1.65 0.37
N VAL A 74 7.09 -0.89 0.65
CA VAL A 74 6.89 -0.12 1.88
C VAL A 74 5.49 -0.42 2.40
N SER A 75 5.38 -0.74 3.68
CA SER A 75 4.10 -0.97 4.36
C SER A 75 3.87 0.07 5.44
N LEU A 76 2.66 0.61 5.47
CA LEU A 76 2.21 1.61 6.44
C LEU A 76 1.03 1.05 7.22
N LEU A 77 1.08 1.13 8.54
CA LEU A 77 -0.07 0.89 9.42
C LEU A 77 -0.69 2.24 9.77
N VAL A 78 -1.95 2.41 9.38
CA VAL A 78 -2.75 3.62 9.62
C VAL A 78 -3.69 3.34 10.78
N SER A 79 -3.67 4.22 11.79
CA SER A 79 -4.46 4.12 13.02
C SER A 79 -4.82 5.50 13.54
N SER A 80 -5.89 5.60 14.33
CA SER A 80 -6.37 6.85 14.95
C SER A 80 -5.39 7.47 15.95
N ASN A 81 -4.50 6.66 16.55
CA ASN A 81 -3.43 7.09 17.45
C ASN A 81 -2.05 6.76 16.86
N PRO A 82 -1.56 7.53 15.86
CA PRO A 82 -0.29 7.25 15.20
C PRO A 82 0.90 7.47 16.15
N ARG A 83 1.90 6.58 16.10
CA ARG A 83 3.11 6.67 16.93
C ARG A 83 4.33 7.30 16.24
N ILE A 84 4.20 7.64 14.97
CA ILE A 84 5.32 8.14 14.15
C ILE A 84 4.98 9.50 13.55
N LEU A 85 3.87 9.59 12.82
CA LEU A 85 3.47 10.78 12.08
C LEU A 85 1.95 10.93 12.08
N GLU A 86 1.48 12.12 12.40
CA GLU A 86 0.09 12.55 12.23
C GLU A 86 -0.06 13.17 10.83
N LEU A 87 -1.16 12.83 10.14
CA LEU A 87 -1.50 13.38 8.82
C LEU A 87 -2.58 14.46 9.00
N ASN A 88 -2.33 15.65 8.43
CA ASN A 88 -3.24 16.79 8.49
C ASN A 88 -4.53 16.57 7.67
#